data_AF-A0A4U8Q0Q4-F1
#
_entry.id   AF-A0A4U8Q0Q4-F1
#
_cell.length_a   1.000
_cell.length_b   1.000
_cell.length_c   1.000
_cell.angle_alpha   90.00
_cell.angle_beta   90.00
_cell.angle_gamma   90.00
#
_symmetry.space_group_name_H-M   'P 1'
#
loop_
_entity.id
_entity.type
_entity.pdbx_description
1 polymer ?
#
loop_
_entity_poly.entity_id
_entity_poly.type
_entity_poly.pdbx_seq_one_letter_code
_entity_poly.pdbx_strand_id
1 'polypeptide(L)' 'MKKKVSLTLETNVIKKLRQLADSDERSLSQYINIALKAHIKNLGID' A
#
# COMPACT_ATOMS: atom_id res chain seq x y z
N MET A 1 -10.65 -10.64 -7.63
CA MET A 1 -9.31 -11.27 -7.71
C MET A 1 -8.23 -10.22 -7.58
N LYS A 2 -7.13 -10.49 -6.86
CA LYS A 2 -5.96 -9.60 -6.79
C LYS A 2 -4.89 -10.09 -7.78
N LYS A 3 -4.30 -9.21 -8.56
CA LYS A 3 -3.15 -9.53 -9.43
C LYS A 3 -1.85 -9.10 -8.74
N LYS A 4 -0.81 -9.91 -8.86
CA LYS A 4 0.54 -9.54 -8.38
C LYS A 4 1.11 -8.50 -9.35
N VAL A 5 1.62 -7.40 -8.80
CA VAL A 5 2.36 -6.37 -9.53
C VAL A 5 3.76 -6.24 -8.91
N SER A 6 4.76 -5.94 -9.74
CA SER A 6 6.09 -5.57 -9.27
C SER A 6 6.19 -4.05 -9.23
N LEU A 7 6.64 -3.49 -8.12
CA LEU A 7 6.79 -2.04 -7.93
C LEU A 7 8.11 -1.79 -7.20
N THR A 8 8.89 -0.85 -7.73
CA THR A 8 10.10 -0.35 -7.05
C THR A 8 9.71 0.84 -6.19
N LEU A 9 10.13 0.82 -4.91
CA LEU A 9 9.95 1.89 -3.95
C LEU A 9 11.28 2.14 -3.24
N GLU A 10 11.50 3.38 -2.83
CA GLU A 10 12.65 3.74 -2.01
C GLU A 10 12.68 2.91 -0.71
N THR A 11 13.88 2.50 -0.28
CA THR A 11 14.06 1.62 0.88
C THR A 11 13.45 2.19 2.17
N ASN A 12 13.56 3.51 2.36
CA ASN A 12 12.98 4.20 3.51
C ASN A 12 11.44 4.18 3.49
N VAL A 13 10.83 4.24 2.31
CA VAL A 13 9.38 4.14 2.11
C VAL A 13 8.92 2.73 2.45
N ILE A 14 9.61 1.69 1.95
CA ILE A 14 9.28 0.29 2.28
C ILE A 14 9.32 0.06 3.79
N LYS A 15 10.34 0.58 4.48
CA LYS A 15 10.48 0.44 5.94
C LYS A 15 9.29 1.06 6.68
N LYS A 16 8.89 2.28 6.33
CA LYS A 16 7.73 2.95 6.93
C LYS A 16 6.42 2.22 6.66
N LEU A 17 6.20 1.79 5.40
CA LEU A 17 5.01 1.05 5.03
C LEU A 17 4.88 -0.29 5.78
N ARG A 18 6.00 -0.97 6.05
CA ARG A 18 6.01 -2.17 6.88
C ARG A 18 5.62 -1.88 8.33
N GLN A 19 6.21 -0.86 8.95
CA GLN A 19 5.86 -0.46 10.32
C GLN A 19 4.37 -0.12 10.46
N LEU A 20 3.82 0.59 9.48
CA LEU A 20 2.39 0.95 9.45
C LEU A 20 1.49 -0.27 9.24
N ALA A 21 1.90 -1.20 8.36
CA ALA A 21 1.17 -2.44 8.14
C ALA A 21 1.17 -3.34 9.37
N ASP A 22 2.33 -3.47 10.04
CA ASP A 22 2.48 -4.26 11.27
C ASP A 22 1.63 -3.68 12.41
N SER A 23 1.58 -2.34 12.52
CA SER A 23 0.76 -1.64 13.53
C SER A 23 -0.75 -1.76 13.30
N ASP A 24 -1.18 -2.00 12.05
CA ASP A 24 -2.58 -2.23 11.64
C ASP A 24 -2.91 -3.74 11.61
N GLU A 25 -1.98 -4.62 12.04
CA GLU A 25 -2.08 -6.09 12.01
C GLU A 25 -2.35 -6.67 10.59
N ARG A 26 -1.64 -6.16 9.56
CA ARG A 26 -1.89 -6.53 8.15
C ARG A 26 -0.61 -6.79 7.38
N SER A 27 -0.74 -7.54 6.29
CA SER A 27 0.33 -7.65 5.32
C SER A 27 0.62 -6.32 4.62
N LEU A 28 1.89 -6.09 4.27
CA LEU A 28 2.35 -4.94 3.49
C LEU A 28 1.53 -4.74 2.20
N SER A 29 1.26 -5.81 1.46
CA SER A 29 0.47 -5.76 0.23
C SER A 29 -0.96 -5.28 0.48
N GLN A 30 -1.57 -5.69 1.59
CA GLN A 30 -2.92 -5.25 1.96
C GLN A 30 -2.93 -3.77 2.34
N TYR A 31 -1.93 -3.33 3.12
CA TYR A 31 -1.78 -1.93 3.52
C TYR A 31 -1.61 -1.02 2.30
N ILE A 32 -0.67 -1.34 1.41
CA ILE A 32 -0.43 -0.60 0.16
C ILE A 32 -1.71 -0.53 -0.68
N ASN A 33 -2.43 -1.64 -0.83
CA ASN A 33 -3.65 -1.68 -1.62
C ASN A 33 -4.75 -0.75 -1.06
N ILE A 34 -4.87 -0.62 0.26
CA ILE A 34 -5.84 0.31 0.88
C ILE A 34 -5.41 1.76 0.68
N ALA A 35 -4.12 2.06 0.90
CA ALA A 35 -3.58 3.39 0.70
C ALA A 35 -3.75 3.86 -0.76
N LEU A 36 -3.46 2.99 -1.73
CA LEU A 36 -3.63 3.30 -3.15
C LEU A 36 -5.11 3.48 -3.52
N LYS A 37 -6.02 2.65 -2.98
CA LYS A 37 -7.47 2.84 -3.19
C LYS A 37 -7.95 4.18 -2.64
N ALA A 38 -7.50 4.56 -1.45
CA ALA A 38 -7.83 5.86 -0.87
C ALA A 38 -7.27 7.00 -1.72
N HIS A 39 -6.04 6.87 -2.22
CA HIS A 39 -5.42 7.85 -3.11
C HIS A 39 -6.19 8.02 -4.42
N ILE A 40 -6.55 6.91 -5.08
CA ILE A 40 -7.36 6.90 -6.32
C ILE A 40 -8.72 7.58 -6.09
N LYS A 41 -9.41 7.23 -5.00
CA LYS A 41 -10.69 7.85 -4.61
C LYS A 41 -10.54 9.36 -4.37
N ASN A 42 -9.47 9.79 -3.70
CA ASN A 42 -9.20 11.21 -3.45
C ASN A 42 -8.91 12.00 -4.74
N LEU A 43 -8.45 11.32 -5.80
CA LEU A 43 -8.29 11.93 -7.13
C LEU A 43 -9.59 11.97 -7.93
N GLY A 44 -10.69 11.37 -7.44
CA GLY A 44 -11.96 11.28 -8.16
C GLY A 44 -11.91 10.39 -9.39
N ILE A 45 -10.98 9.43 -9.41
CA ILE A 45 -10.84 8.44 -10.48
C ILE A 45 -11.50 7.16 -9.96
N ASP A 46 -12.66 6.76 -10.50
CA ASP A 46 -13.35 5.50 -10.18
C ASP A 46 -13.45 4.60 -11.43
#